data_AF-U4U2V0-F1
#
_entry.id   AF-U4U2V0-F1
#
_cell.length_a   1.000
_cell.length_b   1.000
_cell.length_c   1.000
_cell.angle_alpha   90.00
_cell.angle_beta   90.00
_cell.angle_gamma   90.00
#
_symmetry.space_group_name_H-M   'P 1'
#
loop_
_entity.id
_entity.type
_entity.pdbx_description
1 polymer ?
#
loop_
_entity_poly.entity_id
_entity_poly.type
_entity_poly.pdbx_seq_one_letter_code
_entity_poly.pdbx_strand_id
1 'polypeptide(L)' 'MIGLYDMARHAVEITAQSENKITWSVIRDSMSNILYQLSSMKFKDPVKDGEAKIKADFDQLYEDIQQAFRNLED' A
#
# COMPACT_ATOMS: atom_id res chain seq x y z
N MET A 1 -2.76 -0.76 7.46
CA MET A 1 -2.80 -2.22 7.17
C MET A 1 -4.12 -2.67 6.56
N ILE A 2 -5.28 -2.29 7.11
CA ILE A 2 -6.60 -2.68 6.53
C ILE A 2 -6.76 -2.14 5.10
N GLY A 3 -6.40 -0.87 4.84
CA GLY A 3 -6.51 -0.29 3.50
C GLY A 3 -5.76 -1.04 2.40
N LEU A 4 -4.51 -1.47 2.64
CA LEU A 4 -3.76 -2.28 1.67
C LEU A 4 -4.41 -3.66 1.47
N TYR A 5 -4.87 -4.31 2.55
CA TYR A 5 -5.53 -5.60 2.47
C TYR A 5 -6.81 -5.54 1.62
N ASP A 6 -7.65 -4.54 1.85
CA ASP A 6 -8.92 -4.39 1.12
C ASP A 6 -8.67 -4.11 -0.37
N MET A 7 -7.72 -3.22 -0.70
CA MET A 7 -7.37 -2.94 -2.10
C MET A 7 -6.74 -4.15 -2.79
N ALA A 8 -5.84 -4.88 -2.12
CA ALA A 8 -5.22 -6.08 -2.66
C ALA A 8 -6.26 -7.16 -2.95
N ARG A 9 -7.18 -7.38 -2.01
CA ARG A 9 -8.30 -8.31 -2.19
C ARG A 9 -9.15 -7.89 -3.39
N HIS A 10 -9.53 -6.62 -3.45
CA HIS A 10 -10.37 -6.07 -4.51
C HIS A 10 -9.75 -6.24 -5.91
N ALA A 11 -8.48 -5.86 -6.07
CA ALA A 11 -7.76 -5.96 -7.33
C ALA A 11 -7.66 -7.41 -7.83
N VAL A 12 -7.40 -8.35 -6.92
CA VAL A 12 -7.35 -9.79 -7.24
C VAL A 12 -8.73 -10.32 -7.62
N GLU A 13 -9.79 -9.91 -6.91
CA GLU A 13 -11.17 -10.36 -7.18
C GLU A 13 -11.70 -9.84 -8.53
N ILE A 14 -11.49 -8.55 -8.84
CA ILE A 14 -11.98 -7.94 -10.09
C ILE A 14 -11.28 -8.51 -11.32
N THR A 15 -9.96 -8.72 -11.23
CA THR A 15 -9.16 -9.16 -12.38
C THR A 15 -9.09 -10.69 -12.51
N ALA A 16 -9.80 -11.45 -11.67
CA ALA A 16 -9.74 -12.90 -11.64
C ALA A 16 -10.12 -13.58 -12.96
N GLN A 17 -10.99 -12.96 -13.76
CA GLN A 17 -11.43 -13.44 -15.07
C GLN A 17 -10.80 -12.67 -16.24
N SER A 18 -9.93 -11.69 -15.96
CA SER A 18 -9.20 -10.94 -16.97
C SER A 18 -8.00 -11.75 -17.49
N GLU A 19 -7.63 -11.55 -18.76
CA GLU A 19 -6.37 -12.08 -19.31
C GLU A 19 -5.15 -11.54 -18.54
N ASN A 20 -5.23 -10.28 -18.09
CA ASN A 20 -4.23 -9.63 -17.25
C ASN A 20 -4.62 -9.71 -15.76
N LYS A 21 -4.71 -10.93 -15.22
CA LYS A 21 -5.02 -11.12 -13.80
C LYS A 21 -3.94 -10.53 -12.90
N ILE A 22 -4.36 -9.73 -11.93
CA ILE A 22 -3.49 -9.25 -10.85
C ILE A 22 -3.39 -10.37 -9.81
N THR A 23 -2.17 -10.79 -9.52
CA THR A 23 -1.90 -11.82 -8.49
C THR A 23 -1.16 -11.20 -7.32
N TRP A 24 -1.15 -11.89 -6.18
CA TRP A 24 -0.35 -11.47 -5.03
C TRP A 24 1.14 -11.31 -5.36
N SER A 25 1.71 -12.14 -6.25
CA SER A 25 3.12 -11.96 -6.64
C SER A 25 3.33 -10.61 -7.31
N VAL A 26 2.45 -10.23 -8.25
CA VAL A 26 2.52 -8.93 -8.95
C VAL A 26 2.41 -7.77 -7.96
N ILE A 27 1.46 -7.85 -7.03
CA ILE A 27 1.27 -6.82 -5.99
C ILE A 27 2.53 -6.72 -5.11
N ARG A 28 3.05 -7.85 -4.61
CA ARG A 28 4.22 -7.87 -3.75
C ARG A 28 5.46 -7.32 -4.45
N ASP A 29 5.67 -7.68 -5.70
CA ASP A 29 6.87 -7.33 -6.44
C ASP A 29 6.84 -5.84 -6.84
N SER A 30 5.67 -5.33 -7.28
CA SER A 30 5.47 -3.90 -7.61
C SER A 30 5.46 -2.99 -6.38
N MET A 31 4.96 -3.46 -5.24
CA MET A 31 4.77 -2.67 -4.02
C MET A 31 5.79 -3.00 -2.92
N SER A 32 6.94 -3.57 -3.27
CA SER A 32 7.97 -3.98 -2.29
C SER A 32 8.40 -2.84 -1.36
N ASN A 33 8.56 -1.62 -1.89
CA ASN A 33 8.89 -0.43 -1.09
C ASN A 33 7.75 -0.02 -0.14
N ILE A 34 6.50 -0.05 -0.59
CA ILE A 34 5.32 0.26 0.23
C ILE A 34 5.18 -0.74 1.38
N LEU A 35 5.38 -2.04 1.11
CA LEU A 35 5.36 -3.09 2.14
C LEU A 35 6.45 -2.88 3.19
N TYR A 36 7.64 -2.43 2.77
CA TYR A 36 8.71 -2.04 3.68
C TYR A 36 8.33 -0.83 4.54
N GLN A 37 7.76 0.22 3.94
CA GLN A 37 7.32 1.41 4.66
C GLN A 37 6.20 1.10 5.67
N LEU A 38 5.20 0.28 5.30
CA LEU A 38 4.15 -0.22 6.20
C LEU A 38 4.74 -0.95 7.41
N SER A 39 5.72 -1.83 7.17
CA SER A 39 6.42 -2.56 8.24
C SER A 39 7.21 -1.61 9.15
N SER A 40 7.65 -0.48 8.60
CA SER A 40 8.46 0.52 9.28
C SER A 40 7.65 1.52 10.12
N MET A 41 6.34 1.61 9.93
CA MET A 41 5.46 2.58 10.62
C MET A 41 5.62 2.56 12.15
N LYS A 42 5.78 1.36 12.74
CA LYS A 42 5.88 1.17 14.18
C LYS A 42 7.17 1.73 14.81
N PHE A 43 8.15 2.10 13.99
CA PHE A 43 9.45 2.60 14.44
C PHE A 43 9.57 4.13 14.41
N LYS A 44 8.51 4.85 14.02
CA LYS A 44 8.48 6.32 14.14
C LYS A 44 8.54 6.73 15.61
N ASP A 45 9.32 7.77 15.89
CA ASP A 45 9.60 8.21 17.26
C ASP A 45 8.66 9.36 17.63
N PRO A 46 7.68 9.16 18.53
CA PRO A 46 6.71 10.21 18.87
C PRO A 46 7.35 11.43 19.54
N VAL A 47 8.54 11.28 20.14
CA VAL A 47 9.26 12.36 20.81
C VAL A 47 10.06 13.18 19.78
N LYS A 48 10.70 12.53 18.81
CA LYS A 48 11.53 13.21 17.80
C LYS A 48 10.73 13.71 16.60
N ASP A 49 9.81 12.90 16.09
CA ASP A 49 9.06 13.21 14.87
C ASP A 49 7.83 14.07 15.17
N GLY A 50 7.19 13.85 16.33
CA GLY A 50 5.97 14.52 16.73
C GLY A 50 4.73 14.05 15.96
N GLU A 51 3.55 14.29 16.53
CA GLU A 51 2.27 13.78 16.01
C GLU A 51 1.95 14.24 14.59
N ALA A 52 2.14 15.54 14.31
CA ALA A 52 1.77 16.13 13.02
C ALA A 52 2.55 15.50 11.85
N LYS A 53 3.86 15.31 12.03
CA LYS A 53 4.71 14.67 11.03
C LYS A 53 4.36 13.20 10.83
N ILE A 54 4.15 12.47 11.94
CA ILE A 54 3.78 11.05 11.88
C ILE A 54 2.47 10.86 11.11
N LYS A 55 1.46 11.70 11.37
CA LYS A 55 0.19 11.66 10.64
C LYS A 55 0.37 11.97 9.16
N ALA A 56 1.07 13.06 8.83
CA ALA A 56 1.35 13.41 7.43
C ALA A 56 2.08 12.29 6.67
N ASP A 57 3.07 11.65 7.30
CA ASP A 57 3.80 10.53 6.70
C ASP A 57 2.89 9.30 6.47
N PHE A 58 1.90 9.07 7.34
CA PHE A 58 0.93 7.97 7.18
C PHE A 58 -0.11 8.27 6.11
N ASP A 59 -0.56 9.53 6.02
CA ASP A 59 -1.48 9.97 4.98
C ASP A 59 -0.81 9.87 3.60
N GLN A 60 0.45 10.33 3.48
CA GLN A 60 1.22 10.17 2.25
C GLN A 60 1.40 8.70 1.86
N LEU A 61 1.76 7.84 2.82
CA LEU A 61 1.87 6.39 2.57
C LEU A 61 0.54 5.80 2.08
N TYR A 62 -0.59 6.29 2.59
CA TYR A 62 -1.90 5.84 2.14
C TYR A 62 -2.22 6.30 0.71
N GLU A 63 -1.89 7.53 0.34
CA GLU A 63 -1.99 8.02 -1.03
C GLU A 63 -1.10 7.23 -1.99
N ASP A 64 0.13 6.93 -1.59
CA ASP A 64 1.08 6.13 -2.37
C ASP A 64 0.55 4.70 -2.62
N ILE A 65 -0.09 4.09 -1.61
CA ILE A 65 -0.78 2.80 -1.76
C ILE A 65 -1.88 2.90 -2.82
N GLN A 66 -2.76 3.90 -2.73
CA GLN A 66 -3.85 4.07 -3.69
C GLN A 66 -3.33 4.30 -5.11
N GLN A 67 -2.29 5.10 -5.27
CA GLN A 67 -1.69 5.36 -6.57
C GLN A 67 -1.05 4.10 -7.16
N ALA A 68 -0.37 3.31 -6.33
CA ALA A 68 0.22 2.05 -6.78
C ALA A 68 -0.84 1.06 -7.28
N PHE A 69 -2.01 0.99 -6.64
CA PHE A 69 -3.10 0.13 -7.11
C PHE A 69 -3.73 0.63 -8.41
N ARG A 70 -3.91 1.95 -8.57
CA ARG A 70 -4.36 2.53 -9.86
C ARG A 70 -3.39 2.16 -11.00
N ASN A 71 -2.09 2.31 -10.77
CA ASN A 71 -1.06 1.96 -11.75
C ASN A 71 -0.99 0.45 -12.08
N LEU A 72 -1.59 -0.43 -11.25
CA LEU A 72 -1.68 -1.87 -11.54
C LEU A 72 -2.92 -2.22 -12.38
N GLU A 73 -3.94 -1.36 -12.35
CA GLU A 73 -5.18 -1.52 -13.11
C GLU A 73 -5.10 -0.90 -14.51
N ASP A 74 -4.24 0.11 -14.70
CA ASP A 74 -3.85 0.69 -16.00
C ASP A 74 -3.01 -0.28 -16.86
#